data_AF-A0A445KGS3-F1
#
_entry.id   AF-A0A445KGS3-F1
#
_cell.length_a   1.000
_cell.length_b   1.000
_cell.length_c   1.000
_cell.angle_alpha   90.00
_cell.angle_beta   90.00
_cell.angle_gamma   90.00
#
_symmetry.space_group_name_H-M   'P 1'
#
loop_
_entity.id
_entity.type
_entity.pdbx_description
1 polymer ?
#
loop_
_entity_poly.entity_id
_entity_poly.type
_entity_poly.pdbx_seq_one_letter_code
_entity_poly.pdbx_strand_id
1 'polypeptide(L)'
;MMGQLSSKSRLKVLELEGTSLNYAPSNLGNLFHLRYLNLRSTKIRVLPTSVDKLQNLETLDIRDTFVHELLSEINKLKKLHLFAFYRNYQAGFSVLGFTTGVLMKKVCGTMPSLPTMVKILHFQSRGFPKLKQLELSRLNRVNSVVIEEGALVCLEHFTIIKMSHLKKVSSGIKALENLKVLDFISMPTEFVESIVPENGQDYQIINHVPLVFVRHWIGLKVSDYKVRSIHSSSKDS
;
A
#
# COMPACT_ATOMS: atom_id res chain seq x y z
N MET A 1 -4.76 -30.14 7.33
CA MET A 1 -4.15 -29.51 8.53
C MET A 1 -2.86 -28.85 8.08
N MET A 2 -2.76 -27.52 8.09
CA MET A 2 -1.52 -26.83 7.71
C MET A 2 -0.44 -27.16 8.74
N GLY A 3 0.76 -27.55 8.28
CA GLY A 3 1.89 -27.89 9.14
C GLY A 3 2.31 -26.70 10.01
N GLN A 4 2.72 -26.98 11.25
CA GLN A 4 3.23 -25.95 12.15
C GLN A 4 4.57 -25.41 11.64
N LEU A 5 4.64 -24.11 11.36
CA LEU A 5 5.91 -23.40 11.20
C LEU A 5 6.70 -23.38 12.53
N SER A 6 7.85 -24.05 12.54
CA SER A 6 8.72 -24.15 13.71
C SER A 6 9.49 -22.85 13.98
N SER A 7 9.60 -22.44 15.24
CA SER A 7 10.42 -21.30 15.68
C SER A 7 11.93 -21.52 15.53
N LYS A 8 12.37 -22.78 15.35
CA LYS A 8 13.76 -23.12 15.03
C LYS A 8 14.10 -22.97 13.54
N SER A 9 13.12 -22.59 12.72
CA SER A 9 13.31 -22.44 11.28
C SER A 9 14.30 -21.32 10.97
N ARG A 10 15.32 -21.63 10.16
CA ARG A 10 16.28 -20.65 9.60
C ARG A 10 15.86 -20.14 8.23
N LEU A 11 14.59 -20.35 7.87
CA LEU A 11 14.05 -19.98 6.56
C LEU A 11 14.16 -18.47 6.34
N LYS A 12 14.77 -18.09 5.23
CA LYS A 12 14.95 -16.69 4.81
C LYS A 12 13.97 -16.27 3.70
N VAL A 13 13.46 -17.22 2.94
CA VAL A 13 12.60 -17.00 1.78
C VAL A 13 11.41 -17.95 1.88
N LEU A 14 10.19 -17.43 1.76
CA LEU A 14 8.97 -18.22 1.76
C LEU A 14 8.10 -17.83 0.54
N GLU A 15 8.12 -18.71 -0.47
CA GLU A 15 7.31 -18.57 -1.68
C GLU A 15 6.03 -19.38 -1.59
N LEU A 16 4.91 -18.67 -1.65
CA LEU A 16 3.57 -19.22 -1.65
C LEU A 16 2.75 -18.67 -2.82
N GLU A 17 3.42 -18.12 -3.84
CA GLU A 17 2.75 -17.53 -5.00
C GLU A 17 1.82 -18.54 -5.69
N GLY A 18 0.60 -18.10 -6.01
CA GLY A 18 -0.39 -18.90 -6.72
C GLY A 18 -1.00 -20.06 -5.91
N THR A 19 -0.62 -20.21 -4.64
CA THR A 19 -1.20 -21.26 -3.79
C THR A 19 -2.66 -20.98 -3.45
N SER A 20 -3.46 -22.03 -3.23
CA SER A 20 -4.87 -21.91 -2.84
C SER A 20 -5.09 -21.55 -1.36
N LEU A 21 -4.09 -20.94 -0.70
CA LEU A 21 -4.17 -20.57 0.71
C LEU A 21 -5.23 -19.49 0.93
N ASN A 22 -6.22 -19.78 1.78
CA ASN A 22 -7.25 -18.82 2.19
C ASN A 22 -6.84 -18.01 3.42
N TYR A 23 -5.86 -18.51 4.18
CA TYR A 23 -5.36 -17.91 5.41
C TYR A 23 -3.85 -18.07 5.49
N ALA A 24 -3.15 -17.03 5.94
CA ALA A 24 -1.76 -17.17 6.38
C ALA A 24 -1.73 -17.94 7.72
N PRO A 25 -0.71 -18.80 7.95
CA PRO A 25 -0.60 -19.57 9.19
C PRO A 25 -0.46 -18.63 10.40
N SER A 26 -1.20 -18.89 11.48
CA SER A 26 -1.22 -18.02 12.68
C SER A 26 0.15 -17.86 13.34
N ASN A 27 1.02 -18.87 13.17
CA ASN A 27 2.39 -18.89 13.67
C ASN A 27 3.43 -18.41 12.63
N LEU A 28 3.02 -17.66 11.60
CA LEU A 28 3.94 -17.05 10.63
C LEU A 28 5.09 -16.29 11.30
N GLY A 29 4.80 -15.59 12.41
CA GLY A 29 5.79 -14.88 13.22
C GLY A 29 6.91 -15.74 13.82
N ASN A 30 6.80 -17.08 13.78
CA ASN A 30 7.89 -17.98 14.18
C ASN A 30 9.08 -17.93 13.20
N LEU A 31 8.86 -17.49 11.96
CA LEU A 31 9.89 -17.36 10.94
C LEU A 31 10.68 -16.05 11.11
N PHE A 32 11.27 -15.82 12.28
CA PHE A 32 11.92 -14.55 12.60
C PHE A 32 13.13 -14.22 11.70
N HIS A 33 13.73 -15.23 11.07
CA HIS A 33 14.84 -15.08 10.11
C HIS A 33 14.37 -14.76 8.68
N LEU A 34 13.06 -14.74 8.44
CA LEU A 34 12.49 -14.50 7.12
C LEU A 34 12.84 -13.09 6.64
N ARG A 35 13.34 -13.01 5.41
CA ARG A 35 13.71 -11.77 4.70
C ARG A 35 12.77 -11.50 3.53
N TYR A 36 12.25 -12.55 2.90
CA TYR A 36 11.35 -12.46 1.75
C TYR A 36 10.11 -13.33 1.97
N LEU A 37 8.93 -12.74 1.83
CA LEU A 37 7.64 -13.40 1.90
C LEU A 37 6.80 -13.03 0.68
N ASN A 38 6.57 -14.00 -0.20
CA ASN A 38 5.69 -13.84 -1.35
C ASN A 38 4.41 -14.64 -1.16
N LEU A 39 3.30 -13.91 -1.04
CA LEU A 39 1.95 -14.43 -0.95
C LEU A 39 1.15 -14.08 -2.20
N ARG A 40 1.81 -13.73 -3.29
CA ARG A 40 1.17 -13.22 -4.49
C ARG A 40 0.16 -14.22 -5.06
N SER A 41 -0.95 -13.75 -5.62
CA SER A 41 -1.95 -14.61 -6.27
C SER A 41 -2.52 -15.71 -5.35
N THR A 42 -2.52 -15.49 -4.03
CA THR A 42 -3.16 -16.38 -3.05
C THR A 42 -4.56 -15.89 -2.68
N LYS A 43 -5.34 -16.73 -2.00
CA LYS A 43 -6.69 -16.36 -1.52
C LYS A 43 -6.68 -15.79 -0.10
N ILE A 44 -5.52 -15.37 0.41
CA ILE A 44 -5.35 -14.88 1.78
C ILE A 44 -6.16 -13.60 1.98
N ARG A 45 -6.94 -13.54 3.06
CA ARG A 45 -7.82 -12.41 3.38
C ARG A 45 -7.29 -11.47 4.46
N VAL A 46 -6.43 -11.98 5.34
CA VAL A 46 -5.90 -11.26 6.51
C VAL A 46 -4.50 -11.81 6.79
N LEU A 47 -3.55 -10.93 7.11
CA LEU A 47 -2.25 -11.32 7.67
C LEU A 47 -2.40 -11.53 9.19
N PRO A 48 -1.77 -12.55 9.80
CA PRO A 48 -1.88 -12.76 11.24
C PRO A 48 -1.23 -11.60 12.00
N THR A 49 -1.74 -11.30 13.20
CA THR A 49 -1.14 -10.29 14.10
C THR A 49 0.34 -10.55 14.39
N SER A 50 0.74 -11.83 14.37
CA SER A 50 2.14 -12.27 14.54
C SER A 50 3.09 -11.84 13.43
N VAL A 51 2.59 -11.21 12.35
CA VAL A 51 3.43 -10.60 11.30
C VAL A 51 4.42 -9.60 11.89
N ASP A 52 4.07 -8.92 13.00
CA ASP A 52 4.97 -7.99 13.67
C ASP A 52 6.25 -8.65 14.22
N LYS A 53 6.29 -9.98 14.36
CA LYS A 53 7.48 -10.70 14.81
C LYS A 53 8.51 -10.92 13.69
N LEU A 54 8.16 -10.67 12.43
CA LEU A 54 9.06 -10.82 11.28
C LEU A 54 10.04 -9.64 11.16
N GLN A 55 10.82 -9.37 12.22
CA GLN A 55 11.70 -8.21 12.34
C GLN A 55 12.89 -8.19 11.37
N ASN A 56 13.11 -9.28 10.64
CA ASN A 56 14.10 -9.35 9.55
C ASN A 56 13.50 -9.27 8.15
N LEU A 57 12.18 -9.11 8.03
CA LEU A 57 11.50 -9.07 6.74
C LEU A 57 11.88 -7.82 5.97
N GLU A 58 12.38 -8.01 4.76
CA GLU A 58 12.86 -6.97 3.84
C GLU A 58 11.88 -6.76 2.68
N THR A 59 11.17 -7.81 2.29
CA THR A 59 10.17 -7.75 1.22
C THR A 59 8.93 -8.55 1.58
N LEU A 60 7.78 -7.92 1.39
CA LEU A 60 6.46 -8.53 1.52
C LEU A 60 5.68 -8.25 0.24
N ASP A 61 5.39 -9.32 -0.51
CA ASP A 61 4.55 -9.26 -1.69
C ASP A 61 3.20 -9.91 -1.38
N ILE A 62 2.14 -9.09 -1.39
CA ILE A 62 0.75 -9.52 -1.18
C ILE A 62 -0.13 -9.10 -2.36
N ARG A 63 0.46 -8.92 -3.55
CA ARG A 63 -0.27 -8.63 -4.78
C ARG A 63 -1.20 -9.79 -5.15
N ASP A 64 -2.31 -9.48 -5.78
CA ASP A 64 -3.34 -10.44 -6.18
C ASP A 64 -3.86 -11.32 -5.02
N THR A 65 -3.87 -10.77 -3.80
CA THR A 65 -4.50 -11.40 -2.63
C THR A 65 -5.88 -10.80 -2.30
N PHE A 66 -6.62 -11.47 -1.42
CA PHE A 66 -7.85 -10.93 -0.84
C PHE A 66 -7.63 -10.15 0.45
N VAL A 67 -6.39 -9.79 0.79
CA VAL A 67 -6.08 -8.97 1.96
C VAL A 67 -6.86 -7.66 1.83
N HIS A 68 -7.71 -7.40 2.82
CA HIS A 68 -8.60 -6.24 2.85
C HIS A 68 -8.41 -5.42 4.12
N GLU A 69 -7.59 -5.87 5.07
CA GLU A 69 -7.20 -5.16 6.28
C GLU A 69 -5.69 -5.34 6.48
N LEU A 70 -4.96 -4.26 6.68
CA LEU A 70 -3.55 -4.30 7.10
C LEU A 70 -3.54 -3.92 8.56
N LEU A 71 -3.33 -4.92 9.42
CA LEU A 71 -3.23 -4.70 10.85
C LEU A 71 -2.13 -3.67 11.16
N SER A 72 -2.34 -2.83 12.18
CA SER A 72 -1.37 -1.81 12.63
C SER A 72 0.04 -2.38 12.90
N GLU A 73 0.09 -3.67 13.18
CA GLU A 73 1.21 -4.54 13.40
C GLU A 73 2.23 -4.50 12.27
N ILE A 74 1.80 -4.30 11.01
CA ILE A 74 2.70 -4.19 9.87
C ILE A 74 3.62 -2.96 9.97
N ASN A 75 3.18 -1.89 10.66
CA ASN A 75 3.98 -0.68 10.87
C ASN A 75 5.23 -0.97 11.74
N LYS A 76 5.23 -2.05 12.51
CA LYS A 76 6.36 -2.46 13.37
C LYS A 76 7.49 -3.15 12.61
N LEU A 77 7.34 -3.41 11.31
CA LEU A 77 8.36 -4.05 10.48
C LEU A 77 9.46 -3.04 10.11
N LYS A 78 10.53 -3.01 10.90
CA LYS A 78 11.59 -1.99 10.80
C LYS A 78 12.55 -2.16 9.61
N LYS A 79 12.61 -3.36 9.02
CA LYS A 79 13.50 -3.69 7.89
C LYS A 79 12.77 -3.82 6.57
N LEU A 80 11.47 -3.54 6.50
CA LEU A 80 10.73 -3.67 5.26
C LEU A 80 11.17 -2.54 4.31
N HIS A 81 11.73 -2.92 3.16
CA HIS A 81 12.23 -1.98 2.16
C HIS A 81 11.31 -1.93 0.92
N LEU A 82 10.66 -3.05 0.62
CA LEU A 82 9.70 -3.21 -0.48
C LEU A 82 8.38 -3.79 0.05
N PHE A 83 7.30 -3.05 -0.18
CA PHE A 83 5.93 -3.47 0.13
C PHE A 83 5.05 -3.26 -1.10
N ALA A 84 4.56 -4.36 -1.68
CA ALA A 84 3.71 -4.32 -2.86
C ALA A 84 2.33 -4.91 -2.55
N PHE A 85 1.29 -4.13 -2.79
CA PHE A 85 -0.10 -4.53 -2.60
C PHE A 85 -0.93 -4.15 -3.83
N TYR A 86 -1.57 -5.14 -4.44
CA TYR A 86 -2.42 -5.00 -5.61
C TYR A 86 -3.52 -6.07 -5.61
N ARG A 87 -4.65 -5.86 -6.30
CA ARG A 87 -5.67 -6.88 -6.53
C ARG A 87 -6.11 -6.89 -8.00
N ASN A 88 -5.81 -7.95 -8.74
CA ASN A 88 -6.43 -8.23 -10.03
C ASN A 88 -7.91 -8.59 -9.85
N TYR A 89 -8.76 -7.92 -10.62
CA TYR A 89 -10.19 -8.21 -10.68
C TYR A 89 -10.40 -9.26 -11.77
N GLN A 90 -10.74 -10.48 -11.39
CA GLN A 90 -11.45 -11.41 -12.27
C GLN A 90 -12.40 -12.27 -11.42
N ALA A 91 -13.63 -12.42 -11.89
CA ALA A 91 -14.79 -13.07 -11.27
C ALA A 91 -15.59 -12.21 -10.28
N GLY A 92 -16.80 -11.85 -10.70
CA GLY A 92 -17.83 -11.26 -9.87
C GLY A 92 -18.17 -12.16 -8.69
N PHE A 93 -18.07 -11.59 -7.49
CA PHE A 93 -18.73 -12.09 -6.30
C PHE A 93 -19.40 -10.91 -5.61
N SER A 94 -20.50 -10.47 -6.21
CA SER A 94 -21.54 -9.64 -5.58
C SER A 94 -22.57 -10.58 -4.97
N VAL A 95 -22.33 -11.12 -3.77
CA VAL A 95 -23.39 -11.82 -2.98
C VAL A 95 -23.31 -11.59 -1.47
N LEU A 96 -22.17 -11.22 -0.87
CA LEU A 96 -22.12 -10.93 0.57
C LEU A 96 -21.29 -9.67 0.80
N GLY A 97 -21.88 -8.69 1.49
CA GLY A 97 -21.35 -7.35 1.76
C GLY A 97 -20.07 -7.29 2.61
N PHE A 98 -19.04 -8.07 2.29
CA PHE A 98 -17.70 -7.95 2.87
C PHE A 98 -16.92 -6.87 2.11
N THR A 99 -17.05 -5.69 2.69
CA THR A 99 -16.72 -4.38 2.19
C THR A 99 -15.21 -4.14 2.24
N THR A 100 -14.57 -4.11 1.07
CA THR A 100 -13.12 -4.03 0.77
C THR A 100 -12.44 -2.72 1.15
N GLY A 101 -11.29 -2.75 1.82
CA GLY A 101 -10.43 -1.57 1.99
C GLY A 101 -9.63 -1.69 3.26
N VAL A 102 -8.30 -1.53 3.12
CA VAL A 102 -7.31 -1.74 4.18
C VAL A 102 -7.71 -0.99 5.45
N LEU A 103 -8.24 -1.71 6.42
CA LEU A 103 -8.41 -1.27 7.79
C LEU A 103 -7.07 -1.39 8.51
N MET A 104 -6.51 -0.29 9.01
CA MET A 104 -5.50 -0.32 10.06
C MET A 104 -6.21 -0.16 11.41
N LYS A 105 -6.68 -1.27 11.97
CA LYS A 105 -7.38 -1.24 13.27
C LYS A 105 -6.36 -1.15 14.39
N LYS A 106 -6.46 -0.11 15.23
CA LYS A 106 -6.00 -0.20 16.63
C LYS A 106 -7.08 -0.97 17.39
N VAL A 107 -6.75 -2.15 17.93
CA VAL A 107 -7.67 -2.85 18.83
C VAL A 107 -7.72 -2.08 20.14
N CYS A 108 -8.62 -1.10 20.24
CA CYS A 108 -9.07 -0.54 21.51
C CYS A 108 -10.52 -1.01 21.72
N GLY A 109 -10.82 -1.47 22.94
CA GLY A 109 -11.96 -2.33 23.25
C GLY A 109 -13.36 -1.81 22.89
N THR A 110 -14.29 -2.77 22.84
CA THR A 110 -15.77 -2.67 22.79
C THR A 110 -16.39 -1.87 21.64
N MET A 111 -17.21 -2.54 20.81
CA MET A 111 -18.12 -1.92 19.84
C MET A 111 -19.54 -2.44 20.07
N PRO A 112 -20.53 -1.53 20.10
CA PRO A 112 -21.68 -1.73 19.23
C PRO A 112 -21.94 -0.50 18.34
N SER A 113 -22.63 -0.78 17.23
CA SER A 113 -23.12 0.11 16.15
C SER A 113 -22.15 0.41 15.00
N LEU A 114 -22.64 0.12 13.80
CA LEU A 114 -22.04 0.37 12.49
C LEU A 114 -22.34 1.82 12.08
N PRO A 115 -21.35 2.65 11.72
CA PRO A 115 -21.61 3.84 10.93
C PRO A 115 -20.76 3.87 9.64
N THR A 116 -21.29 4.55 8.63
CA THR A 116 -20.70 4.92 7.33
C THR A 116 -19.17 4.92 7.35
N MET A 117 -18.54 3.81 6.95
CA MET A 117 -17.09 3.62 7.08
C MET A 117 -16.32 4.53 6.12
N VAL A 118 -15.88 5.69 6.62
CA VAL A 118 -14.73 6.40 6.06
C VAL A 118 -13.54 5.43 6.14
N LYS A 119 -12.99 5.01 5.00
CA LYS A 119 -11.86 4.08 4.97
C LYS A 119 -10.57 4.86 4.80
N ILE A 120 -9.89 5.02 5.93
CA ILE A 120 -8.63 5.74 6.05
C ILE A 120 -7.50 4.72 6.04
N LEU A 121 -6.52 4.91 5.15
CA LEU A 121 -5.24 4.23 5.22
C LEU A 121 -4.29 5.08 6.07
N HIS A 122 -3.71 4.52 7.14
CA HIS A 122 -2.99 5.31 8.13
C HIS A 122 -1.56 4.81 8.37
N PHE A 123 -0.57 5.56 7.89
CA PHE A 123 0.84 5.37 8.20
C PHE A 123 1.22 6.14 9.46
N GLN A 124 1.46 5.41 10.54
CA GLN A 124 1.77 5.96 11.86
C GLN A 124 3.21 6.44 11.97
N SER A 125 3.46 7.38 12.87
CA SER A 125 4.80 7.88 13.18
C SER A 125 5.78 6.74 13.49
N ARG A 126 7.00 6.85 12.96
CA ARG A 126 8.06 5.82 13.00
C ARG A 126 7.71 4.52 12.27
N GLY A 127 6.57 4.46 11.57
CA GLY A 127 6.19 3.36 10.71
C GLY A 127 7.05 3.30 9.46
N PHE A 128 7.48 2.08 9.09
CA PHE A 128 8.26 1.82 7.88
C PHE A 128 9.51 2.71 7.71
N PRO A 129 10.42 2.76 8.71
CA PRO A 129 11.53 3.72 8.74
C PRO A 129 12.62 3.46 7.69
N LYS A 130 12.56 2.35 6.95
CA LYS A 130 13.52 1.97 5.90
C LYS A 130 12.85 1.70 4.55
N LEU A 131 11.54 1.92 4.44
CA LEU A 131 10.81 1.65 3.21
C LEU A 131 11.23 2.66 2.15
N LYS A 132 11.73 2.18 1.01
CA LYS A 132 12.19 3.03 -0.10
C LYS A 132 11.17 3.12 -1.22
N GLN A 133 10.35 2.09 -1.38
CA GLN A 133 9.36 1.99 -2.45
C GLN A 133 8.02 1.54 -1.88
N LEU A 134 6.96 2.28 -2.20
CA LEU A 134 5.59 1.99 -1.80
C LEU A 134 4.68 2.07 -3.02
N GLU A 135 3.92 1.01 -3.26
CA GLU A 135 2.86 0.99 -4.27
C GLU A 135 1.51 0.74 -3.59
N LEU A 136 0.55 1.63 -3.86
CA LEU A 136 -0.85 1.50 -3.44
C LEU A 136 -1.73 1.39 -4.67
N SER A 137 -2.41 0.26 -4.85
CA SER A 137 -3.18 0.01 -6.06
C SER A 137 -4.57 -0.57 -5.81
N ARG A 138 -5.59 -0.03 -6.51
CA ARG A 138 -7.01 -0.50 -6.51
C ARG A 138 -7.67 -0.62 -5.13
N LEU A 139 -7.29 0.27 -4.21
CA LEU A 139 -7.93 0.42 -2.91
C LEU A 139 -9.25 1.21 -3.01
N ASN A 140 -10.23 0.71 -3.77
CA ASN A 140 -11.45 1.45 -4.14
C ASN A 140 -12.33 1.87 -2.96
N ARG A 141 -12.26 1.17 -1.81
CA ARG A 141 -12.84 1.56 -0.51
C ARG A 141 -12.23 2.86 0.07
N VAL A 142 -10.94 3.07 -0.11
CA VAL A 142 -10.13 4.06 0.63
C VAL A 142 -10.33 5.44 0.02
N ASN A 143 -10.77 6.39 0.86
CA ASN A 143 -11.04 7.76 0.45
C ASN A 143 -10.05 8.78 1.06
N SER A 144 -9.24 8.35 2.03
CA SER A 144 -8.23 9.19 2.67
C SER A 144 -6.98 8.38 2.99
N VAL A 145 -5.82 9.00 2.81
CA VAL A 145 -4.53 8.48 3.24
C VAL A 145 -3.97 9.46 4.26
N VAL A 146 -3.61 8.97 5.43
CA VAL A 146 -2.98 9.74 6.51
C VAL A 146 -1.55 9.23 6.67
N ILE A 147 -0.58 10.14 6.59
CA ILE A 147 0.83 9.88 6.85
C ILE A 147 1.22 10.81 7.99
N GLU A 148 1.43 10.24 9.17
CA GLU A 148 1.91 10.99 10.35
C GLU A 148 3.37 11.41 10.17
N GLU A 149 3.75 12.49 10.85
CA GLU A 149 5.14 12.96 10.87
C GLU A 149 6.09 11.87 11.38
N GLY A 150 7.20 11.67 10.67
CA GLY A 150 8.16 10.62 10.96
C GLY A 150 7.75 9.21 10.47
N ALA A 151 6.64 9.07 9.75
CA ALA A 151 6.35 7.86 8.97
C ALA A 151 7.07 7.90 7.62
N LEU A 152 7.42 6.74 7.06
CA LEU A 152 7.93 6.61 5.68
C LEU A 152 9.17 7.50 5.38
N VAL A 153 10.00 7.77 6.39
CA VAL A 153 11.08 8.78 6.31
C VAL A 153 12.14 8.53 5.24
N CYS A 154 12.33 7.28 4.80
CA CYS A 154 13.26 6.91 3.74
C CYS A 154 12.59 6.63 2.39
N LEU A 155 11.31 6.99 2.22
CA LEU A 155 10.56 6.69 1.00
C LEU A 155 11.11 7.51 -0.17
N GLU A 156 11.55 6.81 -1.22
CA GLU A 156 12.12 7.42 -2.43
C GLU A 156 11.13 7.37 -3.60
N HIS A 157 10.30 6.32 -3.68
CA HIS A 157 9.34 6.12 -4.75
C HIS A 157 7.96 5.80 -4.18
N PHE A 158 6.96 6.60 -4.55
CA PHE A 158 5.59 6.38 -4.15
C PHE A 158 4.69 6.33 -5.38
N THR A 159 4.04 5.19 -5.58
CA THR A 159 3.13 4.97 -6.71
C THR A 159 1.72 4.71 -6.20
N ILE A 160 0.74 5.46 -6.72
CA ILE A 160 -0.68 5.33 -6.39
C ILE A 160 -1.45 5.04 -7.68
N ILE A 161 -2.13 3.90 -7.72
CA ILE A 161 -2.74 3.36 -8.93
C ILE A 161 -4.22 3.08 -8.70
N LYS A 162 -5.09 3.59 -9.58
CA LYS A 162 -6.52 3.23 -9.63
C LYS A 162 -7.24 3.34 -8.27
N MET A 163 -6.96 4.39 -7.49
CA MET A 163 -7.65 4.65 -6.22
C MET A 163 -8.90 5.52 -6.46
N SER A 164 -10.00 4.89 -6.86
CA SER A 164 -11.17 5.60 -7.42
C SER A 164 -11.92 6.54 -6.46
N HIS A 165 -11.77 6.37 -5.15
CA HIS A 165 -12.44 7.20 -4.14
C HIS A 165 -11.48 8.14 -3.41
N LEU A 166 -10.18 8.10 -3.74
CA LEU A 166 -9.21 9.03 -3.18
C LEU A 166 -9.30 10.34 -3.97
N LYS A 167 -9.90 11.35 -3.34
CA LYS A 167 -10.19 12.65 -3.97
C LYS A 167 -9.14 13.73 -3.70
N LYS A 168 -8.32 13.54 -2.67
CA LYS A 168 -7.31 14.52 -2.23
C LYS A 168 -5.97 13.86 -2.01
N VAL A 169 -4.91 14.62 -2.23
CA VAL A 169 -3.55 14.22 -1.86
C VAL A 169 -3.40 14.24 -0.34
N SER A 170 -2.70 13.26 0.23
CA SER A 170 -2.37 13.26 1.66
C SER A 170 -1.41 14.39 1.98
N SER A 171 -1.78 15.29 2.90
CA SER A 171 -0.89 16.39 3.35
C SER A 171 0.44 15.89 3.92
N GLY A 172 0.47 14.67 4.48
CA GLY A 172 1.69 14.06 5.00
C GLY A 172 2.75 13.77 3.93
N ILE A 173 2.40 13.79 2.63
CA ILE A 173 3.39 13.73 1.54
C ILE A 173 4.37 14.92 1.61
N LYS A 174 3.93 16.07 2.13
CA LYS A 174 4.78 17.25 2.33
C LYS A 174 5.95 16.99 3.28
N ALA A 175 5.80 16.06 4.23
CA ALA A 175 6.84 15.69 5.19
C ALA A 175 7.82 14.62 4.66
N LEU A 176 7.61 14.11 3.43
CA LEU A 176 8.46 13.08 2.83
C LEU A 176 9.65 13.72 2.10
N GLU A 177 10.67 14.11 2.85
CA GLU A 177 11.84 14.84 2.34
C GLU A 177 12.71 14.02 1.36
N ASN A 178 12.73 12.69 1.48
CA ASN A 178 13.51 11.80 0.63
C ASN A 178 12.79 11.36 -0.65
N LEU A 179 11.54 11.82 -0.86
CA LEU A 179 10.71 11.39 -1.98
C LEU A 179 11.24 11.95 -3.30
N LYS A 180 11.67 11.06 -4.19
CA LYS A 180 12.25 11.41 -5.50
C LYS A 180 11.20 11.33 -6.60
N VAL A 181 10.35 10.31 -6.54
CA VAL A 181 9.35 10.01 -7.56
C VAL A 181 7.98 9.79 -6.93
N LEU A 182 6.98 10.52 -7.42
CA LEU A 182 5.57 10.33 -7.10
C LEU A 182 4.80 10.06 -8.40
N ASP A 183 4.15 8.91 -8.48
CA ASP A 183 3.52 8.44 -9.71
C ASP A 183 2.04 8.11 -9.48
N PHE A 184 1.16 8.84 -10.15
CA PHE A 184 -0.28 8.69 -10.08
C PHE A 184 -0.80 8.03 -11.36
N ILE A 185 -1.33 6.83 -11.25
CA ILE A 185 -1.76 6.05 -12.42
C ILE A 185 -3.26 5.82 -12.37
N SER A 186 -3.99 6.24 -13.41
CA SER A 186 -5.45 6.05 -13.55
C SER A 186 -6.24 6.57 -12.33
N MET A 187 -5.90 7.77 -11.86
CA MET A 187 -6.57 8.45 -10.76
C MET A 187 -7.87 9.16 -11.22
N PRO A 188 -8.83 9.43 -10.32
CA PRO A 188 -10.03 10.20 -10.63
C PRO A 188 -9.71 11.60 -11.18
N THR A 189 -10.54 12.12 -12.08
CA THR A 189 -10.35 13.45 -12.69
C THR A 189 -10.23 14.55 -11.62
N GLU A 190 -11.13 14.57 -10.62
CA GLU A 190 -11.10 15.52 -9.50
C GLU A 190 -9.75 15.53 -8.76
N PHE A 191 -9.12 14.35 -8.61
CA PHE A 191 -7.80 14.22 -7.98
C PHE A 191 -6.70 14.77 -8.88
N VAL A 192 -6.76 14.49 -10.18
CA VAL A 192 -5.75 14.98 -11.13
C VAL A 192 -5.83 16.51 -11.27
N GLU A 193 -7.03 17.08 -11.22
CA GLU A 193 -7.26 18.53 -11.24
C GLU A 193 -6.71 19.20 -9.97
N SER A 194 -6.81 18.54 -8.81
CA SER A 194 -6.33 19.11 -7.54
C SER A 194 -4.81 19.29 -7.48
N ILE A 195 -4.05 18.58 -8.32
CA ILE A 195 -2.57 18.61 -8.32
C ILE A 195 -1.95 19.42 -9.46
N VAL A 196 -2.76 20.14 -10.25
CA VAL A 196 -2.26 20.97 -11.36
C VAL A 196 -1.56 22.23 -10.82
N PRO A 197 -0.40 22.66 -11.36
CA PRO A 197 0.38 23.78 -10.81
C PRO A 197 -0.34 25.12 -10.68
N GLU A 198 -1.21 25.48 -11.63
CA GLU A 198 -1.81 26.81 -11.69
C GLU A 198 -2.99 26.98 -10.72
N ASN A 199 -3.87 25.98 -10.64
CA ASN A 199 -5.16 26.07 -9.94
C ASN A 199 -5.42 24.91 -8.97
N GLY A 200 -4.47 23.97 -8.85
CA GLY A 200 -4.62 22.80 -8.01
C GLY A 200 -4.41 23.11 -6.54
N GLN A 201 -5.47 22.96 -5.74
CA GLN A 201 -5.44 23.15 -4.28
C GLN A 201 -4.43 22.26 -3.55
N ASP A 202 -4.11 21.09 -4.09
CA ASP A 202 -3.19 20.10 -3.51
C ASP A 202 -1.77 20.22 -4.10
N TYR A 203 -1.52 21.09 -5.08
CA TYR A 203 -0.21 21.21 -5.73
C TYR A 203 0.91 21.54 -4.74
N GLN A 204 0.65 22.40 -3.75
CA GLN A 204 1.61 22.76 -2.72
C GLN A 204 2.06 21.58 -1.83
N ILE A 205 1.33 20.46 -1.86
CA ILE A 205 1.68 19.25 -1.11
C ILE A 205 2.77 18.45 -1.82
N ILE A 206 2.88 18.57 -3.15
CA ILE A 206 3.74 17.72 -3.98
C ILE A 206 4.83 18.50 -4.72
N ASN A 207 4.83 19.83 -4.65
CA ASN A 207 5.75 20.68 -5.40
C ASN A 207 7.24 20.55 -5.01
N HIS A 208 7.53 19.97 -3.84
CA HIS A 208 8.89 19.65 -3.41
C HIS A 208 9.42 18.35 -4.02
N VAL A 209 8.55 17.53 -4.61
CA VAL A 209 8.92 16.23 -5.19
C VAL A 209 9.55 16.45 -6.57
N PRO A 210 10.79 15.99 -6.83
CA PRO A 210 11.49 16.26 -8.09
C PRO A 210 10.76 15.76 -9.34
N LEU A 211 10.22 14.53 -9.28
CA LEU A 211 9.53 13.89 -10.40
C LEU A 211 8.12 13.48 -10.01
N VAL A 212 7.14 14.14 -10.61
CA VAL A 212 5.71 13.83 -10.42
C VAL A 212 5.08 13.46 -11.75
N PHE A 213 4.59 12.23 -11.86
CA PHE A 213 3.94 11.71 -13.06
C PHE A 213 2.45 11.47 -12.82
N VAL A 214 1.65 11.79 -13.84
CA VAL A 214 0.26 11.37 -13.95
C VAL A 214 0.11 10.55 -15.22
N ARG A 215 -0.28 9.28 -15.08
CA ARG A 215 -0.42 8.33 -16.19
C ARG A 215 -1.87 7.92 -16.35
N HIS A 216 -2.43 8.11 -17.52
CA HIS A 216 -3.76 7.61 -17.86
C HIS A 216 -3.63 6.40 -18.80
N TRP A 217 -4.34 5.31 -18.51
CA TRP A 217 -4.32 4.13 -19.37
C TRP A 217 -5.16 4.40 -20.63
N ILE A 218 -4.58 4.21 -21.81
CA ILE A 218 -5.19 4.61 -23.09
C ILE A 218 -5.29 3.48 -24.13
N GLY A 219 -4.84 2.26 -23.86
CA GLY A 219 -4.76 1.22 -24.90
C GLY A 219 -5.10 -0.19 -24.43
N LEU A 220 -4.89 -1.17 -25.29
CA LEU A 220 -5.19 -2.60 -25.04
C LEU A 220 -4.02 -3.34 -24.38
N LYS A 221 -2.80 -2.76 -24.39
CA LYS A 221 -1.60 -3.34 -23.76
C LYS A 221 -1.30 -2.70 -22.39
N VAL A 222 -0.53 -3.42 -21.57
CA VAL A 222 -0.15 -2.99 -20.21
C VAL A 222 0.75 -1.75 -20.23
N SER A 223 1.45 -1.47 -21.33
CA SER A 223 2.36 -0.32 -21.48
C SER A 223 1.70 0.95 -22.01
N ASP A 224 0.43 0.91 -22.42
CA ASP A 224 -0.22 2.00 -23.15
C ASP A 224 -0.72 3.08 -22.18
N TYR A 225 0.19 3.95 -21.74
CA TYR A 225 -0.12 5.07 -20.87
C TYR A 225 0.14 6.41 -21.55
N LYS A 226 -0.83 7.32 -21.46
CA LYS A 226 -0.59 8.75 -21.66
C LYS A 226 0.06 9.29 -20.40
N VAL A 227 1.32 9.68 -20.49
CA VAL A 227 2.10 10.21 -19.36
C VAL A 227 2.10 11.74 -19.43
N ARG A 228 1.78 12.38 -18.31
CA ARG A 228 1.94 13.82 -18.09
C ARG A 228 2.90 14.02 -16.92
N SER A 229 4.01 14.73 -17.14
CA SER A 229 4.84 15.23 -16.03
C SER A 229 4.22 16.51 -15.49
N ILE A 230 4.18 16.66 -14.16
CA ILE A 230 3.75 17.91 -13.51
C ILE A 230 4.92 18.88 -13.34
N HIS A 231 6.15 18.36 -13.22
CA HIS A 231 7.38 19.14 -13.18
C HIS A 231 8.23 18.81 -14.41
N SER A 232 8.10 19.63 -15.46
CA SER A 232 9.20 19.77 -16.42
C SER A 232 9.94 21.04 -16.06
N SER A 233 10.90 20.95 -15.14
CA SER A 233 12.00 21.90 -15.16
C SER A 233 12.76 21.62 -16.45
N SER A 234 12.46 22.36 -17.51
CA SER A 234 13.42 22.67 -18.55
C SER A 234 14.57 23.41 -17.86
N LYS A 235 15.55 22.66 -17.38
CA LYS A 235 16.91 23.16 -17.17
C LYS A 235 17.78 22.58 -18.26
N ASP A 236 17.46 22.95 -19.49
CA ASP A 236 18.39 22.96 -20.60
C ASP A 236 18.38 24.40 -21.14
N SER A 237 19.30 25.19 -20.60
CA SER A 237 19.76 26.47 -21.15
C SER A 237 21.24 26.58 -20.83
#